data_AF-S7ZJY6-F1
#
_entry.id   AF-S7ZJY6-F1
#
_cell.length_a   1.000
_cell.length_b   1.000
_cell.length_c   1.000
_cell.angle_alpha   90.00
_cell.angle_beta   90.00
_cell.angle_gamma   90.00
#
_symmetry.space_group_name_H-M   'P 1'
#
loop_
_entity.id
_entity.type
_entity.pdbx_description
1 polymer ?
#
loop_
_entity_poly.entity_id
_entity_poly.type
_entity_poly.pdbx_seq_one_letter_code
_entity_poly.pdbx_strand_id
1 'polypeptide(L)'
;MAVAIGIYSCPTSECFTPDETMGTILYVGSFDPKYHEFNLPPYQNFTVKLPSDLGAGRAHINIAHATLIGVSLSPYLETMNRTVVVI
;
A
#
# COMPACT_ATOMS: atom_id res chain seq x y z
N MET A 1 -8.82 -8.80 -8.10
CA MET A 1 -8.34 -8.20 -6.84
C MET A 1 -6.99 -7.59 -7.13
N ALA A 2 -6.78 -6.35 -6.73
CA ALA A 2 -5.58 -5.60 -7.06
C ALA A 2 -5.09 -4.82 -5.85
N VAL A 3 -3.78 -4.68 -5.75
CA VAL A 3 -3.14 -3.84 -4.74
C VAL A 3 -2.30 -2.79 -5.44
N ALA A 4 -2.39 -1.56 -4.96
CA ALA A 4 -1.51 -0.47 -5.28
C ALA A 4 -0.69 -0.12 -4.04
N ILE A 5 0.62 0.02 -4.20
CA ILE A 5 1.54 0.45 -3.15
C ILE A 5 2.19 1.72 -3.66
N GLY A 6 2.07 2.78 -2.88
CA GLY A 6 2.68 4.07 -3.16
C GLY A 6 3.47 4.58 -1.97
N ILE A 7 4.28 5.59 -2.21
CA ILE A 7 5.02 6.30 -1.17
C ILE A 7 4.88 7.80 -1.34
N TYR A 8 4.63 8.48 -0.22
CA TYR A 8 4.56 9.93 -0.16
C TYR A 8 5.60 10.46 0.83
N SER A 9 6.54 11.28 0.36
CA SER A 9 7.52 11.93 1.22
C SER A 9 6.98 13.23 1.80
N CYS A 10 7.11 13.40 3.11
CA CYS A 10 6.55 14.49 3.90
C CYS A 10 7.55 14.89 4.99
N PRO A 11 8.73 15.41 4.62
CA PRO A 11 9.80 15.69 5.58
C PRO A 11 9.41 16.80 6.56
N THR A 12 8.71 17.84 6.09
CA THR A 12 8.44 19.08 6.85
C THR A 12 6.96 19.33 7.16
N SER A 13 6.03 18.68 6.48
CA SER A 13 4.59 18.84 6.67
C SER A 13 3.92 17.61 7.27
N GLU A 14 2.62 17.70 7.56
CA GLU A 14 1.80 16.51 7.73
C GLU A 14 1.74 15.72 6.41
N CYS A 15 1.72 14.41 6.54
CA CYS A 15 1.63 13.50 5.41
C CYS A 15 0.15 13.30 5.06
N PHE A 16 -0.20 13.42 3.79
CA PHE A 16 -1.55 13.15 3.34
C PHE A 16 -1.96 11.70 3.61
N THR A 17 -3.25 11.49 3.79
CA THR A 17 -3.81 10.17 4.02
C THR A 17 -3.89 9.38 2.70
N PRO A 18 -3.89 8.04 2.75
CA PRO A 18 -3.89 7.21 1.55
C PRO A 18 -5.18 7.34 0.73
N ASP A 19 -6.27 7.82 1.34
CA ASP A 19 -7.53 8.18 0.67
C ASP A 19 -7.44 9.49 -0.12
N GLU A 20 -6.51 10.40 0.23
CA GLU A 20 -6.27 11.64 -0.50
C GLU A 20 -5.25 11.43 -1.64
N THR A 21 -4.13 10.77 -1.36
CA THR A 21 -3.09 10.50 -2.36
C THR A 21 -2.23 9.30 -2.04
N MET A 22 -1.94 8.50 -3.07
CA MET A 22 -0.98 7.40 -3.00
C MET A 22 0.48 7.89 -3.12
N GLY A 23 0.70 9.16 -3.49
CA GLY A 23 2.03 9.68 -3.80
C GLY A 23 2.64 9.02 -5.04
N THR A 24 3.93 8.72 -4.97
CA THR A 24 4.64 8.03 -6.06
C THR A 24 4.30 6.54 -6.02
N ILE A 25 3.75 6.03 -7.11
CA ILE A 25 3.36 4.63 -7.25
C ILE A 25 4.60 3.75 -7.37
N LEU A 26 4.73 2.78 -6.47
CA LEU A 26 5.83 1.80 -6.44
C LEU A 26 5.43 0.46 -7.04
N TYR A 27 4.15 0.09 -6.91
CA TYR A 27 3.61 -1.14 -7.43
C TYR A 27 2.12 -0.99 -7.72
N VAL A 28 1.67 -1.55 -8.84
CA VAL A 28 0.25 -1.78 -9.13
C VAL A 28 0.15 -3.15 -9.78
N GLY A 29 -0.66 -4.02 -9.22
CA GLY A 29 -0.81 -5.36 -9.77
C GLY A 29 -1.82 -6.21 -9.04
N SER A 30 -1.89 -7.47 -9.46
CA SER A 30 -2.77 -8.47 -8.89
C SER A 30 -2.34 -8.82 -7.46
N PHE A 31 -3.33 -8.94 -6.58
CA PHE A 31 -3.16 -9.48 -5.23
C PHE A 31 -3.67 -10.93 -5.20
N ASP A 32 -2.77 -11.88 -4.98
CA ASP A 32 -3.03 -13.32 -4.93
C ASP A 32 -2.38 -13.92 -3.67
N PRO A 33 -2.97 -13.68 -2.49
CA PRO A 33 -2.42 -14.13 -1.21
C PRO A 33 -2.46 -15.66 -1.09
N LYS A 34 -1.40 -16.23 -0.53
CA LYS A 34 -1.29 -17.68 -0.30
C LYS A 34 -1.39 -18.00 1.18
N TYR A 35 -1.94 -19.17 1.47
CA TYR A 35 -1.90 -19.74 2.82
C TYR A 35 -0.50 -20.28 3.07
N HIS A 36 0.18 -19.70 4.06
CA HIS A 36 1.49 -20.15 4.49
C HIS A 36 1.36 -20.94 5.80
N GLU A 37 0.51 -20.50 6.72
CA GLU A 37 0.19 -21.17 7.97
C GLU A 37 -1.31 -21.43 8.12
N PHE A 38 -1.68 -22.53 8.77
CA PHE A 38 -3.08 -22.97 8.87
C PHE A 38 -3.97 -22.05 9.72
N ASN A 39 -3.40 -21.37 10.73
CA ASN A 39 -4.14 -20.56 11.69
C ASN A 39 -4.07 -19.04 11.43
N LEU A 40 -3.37 -18.62 10.37
CA LEU A 40 -3.19 -17.21 10.04
C LEU A 40 -3.91 -16.84 8.74
N PRO A 41 -4.35 -15.59 8.59
CA PRO A 41 -4.85 -15.11 7.32
C PRO A 41 -3.80 -15.27 6.21
N PRO A 42 -4.23 -15.54 4.96
CA PRO A 42 -3.30 -15.64 3.85
C PRO A 42 -2.67 -14.27 3.57
N TYR A 43 -1.41 -14.27 3.15
CA TYR A 43 -0.66 -13.04 2.83
C TYR A 43 0.18 -13.19 1.57
N GLN A 44 0.64 -12.07 1.05
CA GLN A 44 1.59 -12.00 -0.06
C GLN A 44 2.65 -10.95 0.28
N ASN A 45 3.92 -11.33 0.15
CA ASN A 45 5.03 -10.42 0.38
C ASN A 45 5.31 -9.60 -0.88
N PHE A 46 5.43 -8.28 -0.71
CA PHE A 46 5.78 -7.36 -1.77
C PHE A 46 7.14 -6.74 -1.49
N THR A 47 8.02 -6.79 -2.49
CA THR A 47 9.29 -6.07 -2.47
C THR A 47 9.24 -4.98 -3.52
N VAL A 48 9.28 -3.73 -3.06
CA VAL A 48 9.25 -2.55 -3.93
C VAL A 48 10.57 -1.80 -3.83
N LYS A 49 10.96 -1.13 -4.91
CA LYS A 49 12.14 -0.27 -4.93
C LYS A 49 11.72 1.16 -4.74
N LEU A 50 12.41 1.86 -3.84
CA LEU A 50 12.21 3.29 -3.67
C LEU A 50 12.80 4.05 -4.86
N PRO A 51 12.14 5.12 -5.31
CA PRO A 51 12.66 5.96 -6.37
C PRO A 51 13.86 6.77 -5.85
N SER A 52 14.87 6.97 -6.68
CA SER A 52 16.17 7.56 -6.28
C SER A 52 16.08 9.04 -5.90
N ASP A 53 15.04 9.72 -6.36
CA ASP A 53 14.69 11.11 -6.08
C ASP A 53 13.87 11.28 -4.80
N LEU A 54 13.57 10.20 -4.08
CA LEU A 54 12.90 10.27 -2.78
C LEU A 54 13.84 10.93 -1.77
N GLY A 55 13.51 12.16 -1.37
CA GLY A 55 14.24 12.88 -0.33
C GLY A 55 14.22 12.14 1.01
N ALA A 56 15.34 12.22 1.74
CA ALA A 56 15.45 11.70 3.10
C ALA A 56 14.47 12.40 4.05
N GLY A 57 13.99 11.68 5.06
CA GLY A 57 13.04 12.17 6.05
C GLY A 57 11.81 11.29 6.21
N ARG A 58 10.78 11.84 6.84
CA ARG A 58 9.52 11.13 7.07
C ARG A 58 8.78 10.92 5.75
N ALA A 59 8.30 9.69 5.54
CA ALA A 59 7.47 9.33 4.41
C ALA A 59 6.36 8.37 4.87
N HIS A 60 5.27 8.32 4.12
CA HIS A 60 4.18 7.37 4.32
C HIS A 60 4.16 6.37 3.18
N ILE A 61 4.15 5.08 3.51
CA ILE A 61 3.80 4.03 2.58
C ILE A 61 2.29 3.91 2.59
N ASN A 62 1.66 4.12 1.45
CA ASN A 62 0.23 4.06 1.25
C ASN A 62 -0.11 2.79 0.46
N ILE A 63 -1.12 2.05 0.91
CA ILE A 63 -1.57 0.78 0.32
C ILE A 63 -3.04 0.93 0.03
N ALA A 64 -3.44 0.66 -1.21
CA ALA A 64 -4.84 0.58 -1.62
C ALA A 64 -5.13 -0.82 -2.15
N HIS A 65 -6.14 -1.48 -1.60
CA HIS A 65 -6.56 -2.81 -1.99
C HIS A 65 -7.99 -2.76 -2.51
N ALA A 66 -8.16 -3.11 -3.79
CA ALA A 66 -9.44 -3.16 -4.47
C ALA A 66 -9.87 -4.61 -4.68
N THR A 67 -11.03 -4.96 -4.13
CA THR A 67 -11.58 -6.32 -4.19
C THR A 67 -13.10 -6.30 -4.37
N LEU A 68 -13.67 -7.47 -4.67
CA LEU A 68 -15.11 -7.70 -4.69
C LEU A 68 -15.42 -8.60 -3.49
N ILE A 69 -16.34 -8.15 -2.62
CA ILE A 69 -16.71 -8.90 -1.42
C ILE A 69 -18.07 -9.58 -1.58
N GLY A 70 -18.16 -10.81 -1.08
CA GLY A 70 -19.41 -11.57 -0.98
C GLY A 70 -19.97 -12.10 -2.30
N VAL A 71 -21.16 -12.70 -2.22
CA VAL A 71 -21.87 -13.33 -3.34
C VAL A 71 -22.36 -12.29 -4.36
N SER A 72 -22.66 -11.08 -3.90
CA SER A 72 -23.16 -9.97 -4.72
C SER A 72 -22.07 -9.25 -5.52
N LEU A 73 -20.79 -9.64 -5.38
CA LEU A 73 -19.65 -9.00 -6.05
C LEU A 73 -19.58 -7.48 -5.80
N SER A 74 -19.85 -7.06 -4.56
CA SER A 74 -19.85 -5.65 -4.20
C SER A 74 -18.43 -5.09 -4.23
N PRO A 75 -18.17 -3.97 -4.91
CA PRO A 75 -16.84 -3.37 -4.93
C PRO A 75 -16.47 -2.85 -3.54
N TYR A 76 -15.26 -3.17 -3.11
CA TYR A 76 -14.70 -2.75 -1.85
C TYR A 76 -13.29 -2.22 -2.06
N LEU A 77 -13.04 -1.02 -1.53
CA LEU A 77 -11.74 -0.38 -1.54
C LEU A 77 -11.31 -0.17 -0.09
N GLU A 78 -10.16 -0.73 0.25
CA GLU A 78 -9.52 -0.54 1.54
C GLU A 78 -8.21 0.22 1.34
N THR A 79 -7.96 1.20 2.21
CA THR A 79 -6.72 1.96 2.21
C THR A 79 -6.04 1.85 3.56
N MET A 80 -4.74 1.60 3.57
CA MET A 80 -3.92 1.55 4.78
C MET A 80 -2.66 2.39 4.57
N ASN A 81 -2.18 3.05 5.62
CA ASN A 81 -0.90 3.75 5.59
C ASN A 81 0.05 3.28 6.69
N ARG A 82 1.34 3.46 6.45
CA ARG A 82 2.38 3.24 7.45
C ARG A 82 3.47 4.31 7.34
N THR A 83 3.74 4.99 8.45
CA THR A 83 4.84 5.96 8.53
C THR A 83 6.18 5.23 8.56
N VAL A 84 7.11 5.69 7.73
CA VAL A 84 8.49 5.23 7.61
C VAL A 84 9.45 6.42 7.62
N VAL A 85 10.71 6.19 7.95
CA VAL A 85 11.77 7.20 7.87
C VAL A 85 12.79 6.72 6.86
N VAL A 86 12.99 7.52 5.81
CA VAL A 86 14.01 7.32 4.78
C VAL A 86 15.31 7.96 5.28
N ILE A 87 16.37 7.16 5.40
CA ILE A 87 17.70 7.58 5.86
C ILE A 87 18.69 7.68 4.71
#